data_AF-A0A382AT17-F1
#
_entry.id   AF-A0A382AT17-F1
#
_cell.length_a   1.000
_cell.length_b   1.000
_cell.length_c   1.000
_cell.angle_alpha   90.00
_cell.angle_beta   90.00
_cell.angle_gamma   90.00
#
_symmetry.space_group_name_H-M   'P 1'
#
loop_
_entity.id
_entity.type
_entity.pdbx_description
1 polymer ?
#
loop_
_entity_poly.entity_id
_entity_poly.type
_entity_poly.pdbx_seq_one_letter_code
_entity_poly.pdbx_strand_id
1 'polypeptide(L)' 'MIVQDHSRHIAIITMDNQAKSNALSRSDLRELGELWLRLQDGPYRSIILTGAGEKSFCAGADLSGDLSA' A
#
# COMPACT_ATOMS: atom_id res chain seq x y z
N MET A 1 2.03 -4.32 -4.43
CA MET A 1 2.35 -2.89 -4.14
C MET A 1 3.78 -2.54 -4.56
N ILE A 2 4.14 -1.26 -4.71
CA ILE A 2 5.54 -0.85 -4.98
C ILE A 2 6.16 -0.34 -3.68
N VAL A 3 7.36 -0.80 -3.33
CA VAL A 3 8.07 -0.41 -2.10
C VAL A 3 9.43 0.17 -2.47
N GLN A 4 9.75 1.34 -1.93
CA GLN A 4 11.01 2.04 -2.21
C GLN A 4 11.63 2.57 -0.91
N ASP A 5 12.94 2.44 -0.81
CA ASP A 5 13.74 3.13 0.18
C ASP A 5 13.78 4.63 -0.10
N HIS A 6 13.50 5.45 0.90
CA HIS A 6 13.70 6.89 0.85
C HIS A 6 14.58 7.34 2.01
N SER A 7 15.83 7.70 1.71
CA SER A 7 16.82 7.97 2.76
C SER A 7 17.00 6.77 3.73
N ARG A 8 17.75 6.96 4.82
CA ARG A 8 18.17 5.85 5.71
C ARG A 8 17.04 5.22 6.54
N HIS A 9 15.94 5.94 6.77
CA HIS A 9 14.93 5.57 7.76
C HIS A 9 13.48 5.74 7.28
N ILE A 10 13.23 5.98 5.99
CA ILE A 10 11.87 6.16 5.46
C ILE A 10 11.62 5.12 4.36
N ALA A 11 10.52 4.40 4.46
CA ALA A 11 10.00 3.56 3.38
C ALA A 11 8.82 4.29 2.71
N ILE A 12 8.75 4.22 1.39
CA ILE A 12 7.59 4.67 0.62
C ILE A 12 6.90 3.44 0.04
N ILE A 13 5.62 3.28 0.37
CA ILE A 13 4.73 2.27 -0.18
C ILE A 13 3.76 2.97 -1.13
N THR A 14 3.76 2.56 -2.39
CA THR A 14 2.87 3.11 -3.42
C THR A 14 1.86 2.04 -3.84
N MET A 15 0.58 2.35 -3.67
CA MET A 15 -0.52 1.60 -4.27
C MET A 15 -0.63 2.00 -5.73
N ASP A 16 -0.46 1.06 -6.66
CA ASP A 16 -0.43 1.35 -8.10
C ASP A 16 -1.49 0.53 -8.84
N ASN A 17 -2.74 0.95 -8.69
CA ASN A 17 -3.88 0.44 -9.43
C ASN A 17 -4.75 1.61 -9.90
N GLN A 18 -4.13 2.52 -10.65
CA GLN A 18 -4.75 3.78 -11.06
C GLN A 18 -6.06 3.58 -11.85
N ALA A 19 -6.17 2.48 -12.60
CA ALA A 19 -7.37 2.11 -13.34
C ALA A 19 -8.60 1.86 -12.43
N LYS A 20 -8.36 1.45 -11.18
CA LYS A 20 -9.38 1.30 -10.13
C LYS A 20 -9.23 2.33 -9.02
N SER A 21 -8.65 3.50 -9.32
CA SER A 21 -8.41 4.58 -8.34
C SER A 21 -7.68 4.07 -7.07
N ASN A 22 -6.72 3.16 -7.25
CA ASN A 22 -5.94 2.54 -6.19
C ASN A 22 -6.79 1.81 -5.14
N ALA A 23 -7.97 1.31 -5.51
CA ALA A 23 -8.78 0.46 -4.63
C ALA A 23 -8.01 -0.81 -4.22
N LEU A 24 -8.14 -1.20 -2.96
CA LEU A 24 -7.42 -2.32 -2.36
C LEU A 24 -8.29 -3.57 -2.29
N SER A 25 -7.87 -4.63 -2.95
CA SER A 25 -8.45 -5.96 -2.79
C SER A 25 -8.05 -6.60 -1.45
N ARG A 26 -8.67 -7.74 -1.12
CA ARG A 26 -8.26 -8.57 0.03
C ARG A 26 -6.79 -9.00 -0.05
N SER A 27 -6.34 -9.40 -1.23
CA SER A 27 -4.95 -9.78 -1.45
C SER A 27 -4.01 -8.60 -1.23
N ASP A 28 -4.40 -7.39 -1.66
CA ASP A 28 -3.59 -6.18 -1.42
C ASP A 28 -3.53 -5.84 0.07
N LEU A 29 -4.64 -5.96 0.80
CA LEU A 29 -4.68 -5.74 2.25
C LEU A 29 -3.80 -6.75 3.00
N ARG A 30 -3.80 -8.03 2.57
CA ARG A 30 -2.92 -9.06 3.11
C ARG A 30 -1.45 -8.74 2.80
N GLU A 31 -1.14 -8.39 1.56
CA GLU A 31 0.20 -7.98 1.13
C GLU A 31 0.70 -6.80 1.97
N LEU A 32 -0.15 -5.80 2.21
CA LEU A 32 0.16 -4.64 3.03
C LEU A 32 0.45 -5.03 4.49
N GLY A 33 -0.33 -5.94 5.07
CA GLY A 33 -0.08 -6.45 6.42
C GLY A 33 1.24 -7.19 6.55
N GLU A 34 1.54 -8.08 5.59
CA GLU A 34 2.82 -8.80 5.54
C GLU A 34 4.00 -7.82 5.33
N LEU A 35 3.81 -6.80 4.50
CA LEU A 35 4.80 -5.75 4.29
C LEU A 35 5.03 -4.92 5.56
N TRP A 36 3.97 -4.57 6.29
CA TRP A 36 4.08 -3.82 7.54
C TRP A 36 4.96 -4.54 8.55
N LEU A 37 4.77 -5.85 8.72
CA LEU A 37 5.61 -6.68 9.61
C LEU A 37 7.08 -6.68 9.16
N ARG A 38 7.34 -6.85 7.86
CA ARG A 38 8.72 -6.80 7.33
C ARG A 38 9.39 -5.44 7.54
N LEU A 39 8.66 -4.35 7.34
CA LEU A 39 9.18 -2.99 7.50
C LEU A 39 9.40 -2.64 8.97
N GLN A 40 8.57 -3.16 9.87
CA GLN A 40 8.72 -2.99 11.32
C GLN A 40 10.06 -3.57 11.83
N ASP A 41 10.50 -4.70 11.29
CA ASP A 41 11.77 -5.33 11.64
C ASP A 41 12.98 -4.69 10.92
N GLY A 42 12.72 -3.74 10.01
CA GLY A 42 13.73 -3.03 9.23
C GLY A 42 14.31 -1.78 9.90
N PRO A 43 15.20 -1.04 9.21
CA PRO A 43 15.81 0.19 9.73
C PRO A 43 14.86 1.41 9.71
N TYR A 44 13.59 1.23 9.34
CA TYR A 44 12.66 2.32 9.10
C TYR A 44 12.11 2.91 10.40
N ARG A 45 11.97 4.23 10.42
CA ARG A 45 11.34 5.02 11.48
C ARG A 45 10.05 5.69 11.03
N SER A 46 9.85 5.80 9.72
CA SER A 46 8.66 6.38 9.10
C SER A 46 8.28 5.58 7.86
N ILE A 47 6.98 5.44 7.62
CA ILE A 47 6.43 4.83 6.43
C ILE A 47 5.49 5.86 5.80
N ILE A 48 5.72 6.17 4.53
CA ILE A 48 4.81 6.97 3.71
C ILE A 48 4.00 5.98 2.88
N LEU A 49 2.69 5.93 3.12
CA LEU A 49 1.76 5.24 2.24
C LEU A 49 1.17 6.26 1.27
N THR A 50 1.25 6.01 -0.03
CA THR A 50 0.71 6.89 -1.08
C THR A 50 0.07 6.10 -2.22
N GLY A 51 -0.69 6.79 -3.07
CA GLY A 51 -1.25 6.24 -4.31
C GLY A 51 -0.46 6.74 -5.53
N ALA A 52 -0.31 5.89 -6.53
CA ALA A 52 0.23 6.30 -7.82
C ALA A 52 -0.77 7.18 -8.58
N GLY A 53 -0.24 8.04 -9.45
CA GLY A 53 -1.02 8.97 -10.26
C GLY A 53 -1.54 10.18 -9.47
N GLU A 54 -2.26 11.06 -10.16
CA GLU A 54 -2.64 12.39 -9.64
C GLU A 54 -4.11 12.46 -9.17
N LYS A 55 -4.91 11.42 -9.43
CA LYS A 55 -6.37 11.48 -9.24
C LYS A 55 -6.83 11.10 -7.84
N SER A 56 -6.18 10.10 -7.24
CA SER A 56 -6.70 9.48 -6.02
C SER A 56 -5.57 8.83 -5.23
N PHE A 57 -5.58 9.03 -3.92
CA PHE A 57 -4.77 8.22 -3.00
C PHE A 57 -5.24 6.76 -3.02
N CYS A 58 -6.48 6.50 -2.62
CA CYS A 58 -7.13 5.20 -2.61
C CYS A 58 -8.65 5.39 -2.56
N ALA A 59 -9.40 4.68 -3.41
CA ALA A 59 -10.87 4.71 -3.42
C ALA A 59 -11.52 3.85 -2.31
N GLY A 60 -10.72 3.16 -1.48
CA GLY A 60 -11.19 2.25 -0.44
C GLY A 60 -11.06 0.78 -0.85
N ALA A 61 -11.93 -0.08 -0.31
CA ALA A 61 -11.94 -1.49 -0.63
C ALA A 61 -12.39 -1.73 -2.08
N ASP A 62 -11.74 -2.66 -2.78
CA ASP A 62 -12.22 -3.14 -4.07
C ASP A 62 -13.47 -4.00 -3.88
N LEU A 63 -14.63 -3.40 -4.14
CA LEU A 63 -15.95 -4.05 -4.00
C LEU A 63 -16.26 -5.05 -5.12
N SER A 64 -15.36 -5.22 -6.11
CA SER A 64 -15.54 -6.22 -7.17
C SER A 64 -15.17 -7.65 -6.72
N GLY A 65 -14.58 -7.81 -5.54
CA GLY A 65 -14.19 -9.10 -4.96
C GLY A 65 -15.05 -9.54 -3.77
N ASP A 66 -14.63 -10.63 -3.12
CA ASP A 66 -15.19 -11.05 -1.83
C ASP A 66 -14.94 -9.97 -0.76
N LEU A 67 -15.90 -9.77 0.16
CA LEU A 67 -15.90 -8.76 1.22
C LEU A 67 -16.12 -9.34 2.62
N SER A 68 -16.18 -10.68 2.78
CA SER A 68 -16.41 -11.37 4.07
C SER A 68 -15.29 -11.24 5.12
N ALA A 69 -15.51 -10.50 6.21
CA ALA A 69 -14.49 -10.26 7.25
C ALA A 69 -13.80 -11.53 7.78
#